data_AF-A0A3C1S2X6-F1
#
_entry.id   AF-A0A3C1S2X6-F1
#
_cell.length_a   1.000
_cell.length_b   1.000
_cell.length_c   1.000
_cell.angle_alpha   90.00
_cell.angle_beta   90.00
_cell.angle_gamma   90.00
#
_symmetry.space_group_name_H-M   'P 1'
#
loop_
_entity.id
_entity.type
_entity.pdbx_description
1 polymer ?
#
loop_
_entity_poly.entity_id
_entity_poly.type
_entity_poly.pdbx_seq_one_letter_code
_entity_poly.pdbx_strand_id
1 'polypeptide(L)'
;YSNDGGKIFKSLEDSRNEGYIIKSSKPKPSYKTFGGAGNGHVFKAQDGNWYAIYSEYEASANNYVLHIARSTNYYASPGTWKKYYKGSFRTNALHTNGLKTALKSNNGFLLGANPFVQWNHKISKYVMVYHKWGGTIRCATSPDLIHWGSDKELLGGDAYYEYPSLMSPEEGNTTANYTRLYYSRKASKESTQRNFEVQTLNVW
;
A
#
# COMPACT_ATOMS: atom_id res chain seq x y z
N TYR A 1 6.96 -3.65 18.35
CA TYR A 1 5.78 -2.75 18.22
C TYR A 1 5.97 -1.57 19.15
N SER A 2 5.37 -0.43 18.85
CA SER A 2 5.29 0.71 19.76
C SER A 2 3.82 1.06 19.97
N ASN A 3 3.46 1.40 21.20
CA ASN A 3 2.16 1.94 21.59
C ASN A 3 2.30 3.29 22.33
N ASP A 4 3.49 3.89 22.27
CA ASP A 4 3.88 5.10 23.01
C ASP A 4 4.33 6.25 22.09
N GLY A 5 3.85 6.23 20.83
CA GLY A 5 4.18 7.24 19.84
C GLY A 5 5.55 7.04 19.18
N GLY A 6 6.03 5.79 19.10
CA GLY A 6 7.30 5.45 18.45
C GLY A 6 8.53 5.66 19.34
N LYS A 7 8.37 5.83 20.65
CA LYS A 7 9.49 6.07 21.59
C LYS A 7 10.18 4.76 21.98
N ILE A 8 9.40 3.73 22.28
CA ILE A 8 9.93 2.42 22.65
C ILE A 8 9.42 1.37 21.67
N PHE A 9 10.36 0.70 21.02
CA PHE A 9 10.08 -0.49 20.22
C PHE A 9 10.31 -1.72 21.06
N LYS A 10 9.22 -2.36 21.46
CA LYS A 10 9.30 -3.68 22.09
C LYS A 10 9.68 -4.70 21.02
N SER A 11 10.82 -5.34 21.24
CA SER A 11 11.15 -6.65 20.69
C SER A 11 9.98 -7.59 20.99
N LEU A 12 9.64 -8.39 19.99
CA LEU A 12 8.60 -9.40 20.09
C LEU A 12 9.36 -10.71 20.10
N GLU A 13 9.65 -11.20 21.30
CA GLU A 13 10.61 -12.28 21.53
C GLU A 13 10.24 -13.57 20.77
N ASP A 14 11.29 -14.30 20.36
CA ASP A 14 11.49 -15.66 19.79
C ASP A 14 10.37 -16.51 19.15
N SER A 15 9.09 -16.17 19.25
CA SER A 15 8.07 -16.74 18.38
C SER A 15 8.07 -15.96 17.06
N ARG A 16 8.30 -16.66 15.94
CA ARG A 16 8.45 -16.12 14.57
C ARG A 16 7.21 -15.35 14.04
N ASN A 17 6.28 -14.94 14.90
CA ASN A 17 4.95 -14.46 14.56
C ASN A 17 4.54 -13.16 15.30
N GLU A 18 5.27 -12.70 16.31
CA GLU A 18 4.76 -11.67 17.23
C GLU A 18 4.83 -10.22 16.71
N GLY A 19 5.51 -9.93 15.59
CA GLY A 19 5.54 -8.59 14.98
C GLY A 19 4.75 -8.38 13.70
N TYR A 20 4.16 -9.45 13.17
CA TYR A 20 3.43 -9.36 11.92
C TYR A 20 2.08 -8.73 12.19
N ILE A 21 1.70 -7.77 11.35
CA ILE A 21 0.31 -7.29 11.24
C ILE A 21 -0.41 -7.99 10.09
N ILE A 22 0.34 -8.44 9.08
CA ILE A 22 -0.16 -9.18 7.90
C ILE A 22 0.86 -10.24 7.53
N LYS A 23 0.41 -11.48 7.30
CA LYS A 23 1.19 -12.55 6.66
C LYS A 23 0.66 -12.83 5.27
N SER A 24 1.49 -13.41 4.42
CA SER A 24 1.04 -13.95 3.13
C SER A 24 -0.06 -14.98 3.32
N SER A 25 -0.99 -15.06 2.36
CA SER A 25 -1.90 -16.20 2.31
C SER A 25 -1.21 -17.47 1.82
N LYS A 26 0.02 -17.39 1.28
CA LYS A 26 0.77 -18.54 0.81
C LYS A 26 1.62 -19.12 1.96
N PRO A 27 1.78 -20.46 2.03
CA PRO A 27 2.77 -21.07 2.89
C PRO A 27 4.17 -20.55 2.62
N LYS A 28 5.02 -20.53 3.65
CA LYS A 28 6.44 -20.23 3.48
C LYS A 28 7.06 -21.29 2.55
N PRO A 29 7.78 -20.89 1.48
CA PRO A 29 8.43 -21.85 0.58
C PRO A 29 9.57 -22.59 1.31
N SER A 30 9.86 -23.81 0.86
CA SER A 30 10.97 -24.64 1.39
C SER A 30 12.35 -24.13 0.95
N TYR A 31 12.43 -23.35 -0.13
CA TYR A 31 13.62 -22.69 -0.62
C TYR A 31 13.38 -21.18 -0.79
N LYS A 32 14.45 -20.39 -0.88
CA LYS A 32 14.34 -18.92 -1.00
C LYS A 32 13.75 -18.55 -2.36
N THR A 33 12.54 -18.01 -2.35
CA THR A 33 11.89 -17.43 -3.53
C THR A 33 11.32 -16.07 -3.21
N PHE A 34 11.23 -15.22 -4.23
CA PHE A 34 10.48 -13.97 -4.11
C PHE A 34 8.99 -14.28 -3.86
N GLY A 35 8.39 -13.61 -2.90
CA GLY A 35 7.07 -13.97 -2.39
C GLY A 35 6.72 -13.23 -1.10
N GLY A 36 5.54 -13.51 -0.58
CA GLY A 36 5.06 -12.94 0.67
C GLY A 36 4.18 -11.70 0.49
N ALA A 37 3.66 -11.20 1.61
CA ALA A 37 3.08 -9.87 1.68
C ALA A 37 4.23 -8.85 1.65
N GLY A 38 4.33 -8.11 0.55
CA GLY A 38 5.38 -7.12 0.31
C GLY A 38 5.06 -5.77 0.94
N ASN A 39 5.86 -4.78 0.56
CA ASN A 39 5.75 -3.41 1.07
C ASN A 39 4.33 -2.85 0.91
N GLY A 40 3.91 -2.09 1.91
CA GLY A 40 2.58 -1.52 2.00
C GLY A 40 2.57 -0.19 2.74
N HIS A 41 1.39 0.41 2.84
CA HIS A 41 1.15 1.64 3.58
C HIS A 41 0.03 1.42 4.59
N VAL A 42 0.30 1.80 5.84
CA VAL A 42 -0.65 1.77 6.95
C VAL A 42 -1.10 3.19 7.24
N PHE A 43 -2.41 3.42 7.30
CA PHE A 43 -2.98 4.73 7.54
C PHE A 43 -4.32 4.62 8.28
N LYS A 44 -4.68 5.68 8.99
CA LYS A 44 -6.01 5.82 9.58
C LYS A 44 -6.92 6.52 8.58
N ALA A 45 -8.05 5.89 8.27
CA ALA A 45 -9.02 6.39 7.30
C ALA A 45 -10.05 7.33 7.95
N GLN A 46 -10.85 8.00 7.12
CA GLN A 46 -11.89 8.93 7.56
C GLN A 46 -13.00 8.26 8.39
N ASP A 47 -13.20 6.95 8.21
CA ASP A 47 -14.14 6.15 9.02
C ASP A 47 -13.59 5.81 10.42
N GLY A 48 -12.40 6.31 10.78
CA GLY A 48 -11.73 6.08 12.05
C GLY A 48 -11.00 4.74 12.17
N ASN A 49 -11.13 3.85 11.18
CA ASN A 49 -10.45 2.55 11.16
C ASN A 49 -9.03 2.66 10.59
N TRP A 50 -8.20 1.69 10.93
CA TRP A 50 -6.87 1.53 10.35
C TRP A 50 -6.94 0.63 9.12
N TYR A 51 -6.26 1.03 8.05
CA TYR A 51 -6.14 0.26 6.83
C TYR A 51 -4.67 0.05 6.47
N ALA A 52 -4.41 -1.07 5.80
CA ALA A 52 -3.12 -1.43 5.26
C ALA A 52 -3.30 -1.91 3.82
N ILE A 53 -2.77 -1.17 2.85
CA ILE A 53 -2.68 -1.65 1.46
C ILE A 53 -1.28 -2.22 1.25
N TYR A 54 -1.20 -3.43 0.73
CA TYR A 54 0.06 -4.17 0.56
C TYR A 54 0.07 -4.96 -0.74
N SER A 55 1.25 -5.32 -1.23
CA SER A 55 1.40 -6.14 -2.44
C SER A 55 1.52 -7.62 -2.11
N GLU A 56 0.92 -8.49 -2.92
CA GLU A 56 1.15 -9.94 -2.85
C GLU A 56 0.93 -10.55 -4.24
N TYR A 57 1.63 -11.65 -4.55
CA TYR A 57 1.43 -12.34 -5.83
C TYR A 57 0.06 -13.02 -5.89
N GLU A 58 -0.65 -12.80 -6.98
CA GLU A 58 -1.89 -13.48 -7.32
C GLU A 58 -1.76 -14.29 -8.61
N ALA A 59 -2.08 -15.59 -8.52
CA ALA A 59 -1.98 -16.50 -9.66
C ALA A 59 -2.93 -16.10 -10.80
N SER A 60 -4.12 -15.61 -10.46
CA SER A 60 -5.12 -15.15 -11.45
C SER A 60 -4.67 -13.91 -12.25
N ALA A 61 -3.72 -13.14 -11.73
CA ALA A 61 -3.13 -12.00 -12.43
C ALA A 61 -1.73 -12.32 -13.00
N ASN A 62 -1.19 -13.50 -12.68
CA ASN A 62 0.21 -13.87 -12.93
C ASN A 62 1.22 -12.78 -12.53
N ASN A 63 0.93 -12.04 -11.45
CA ASN A 63 1.68 -10.85 -11.06
C ASN A 63 1.40 -10.47 -9.59
N TYR A 64 2.19 -9.52 -9.07
CA TYR A 64 1.96 -8.88 -7.78
C TYR A 64 0.89 -7.80 -7.92
N VAL A 65 -0.11 -7.90 -7.07
CA VAL A 65 -1.26 -6.99 -7.05
C VAL A 65 -1.46 -6.43 -5.65
N LEU A 66 -2.20 -5.33 -5.56
CA LEU A 66 -2.52 -4.71 -4.29
C LEU A 66 -3.69 -5.42 -3.60
N HIS A 67 -3.58 -5.54 -2.28
CA HIS A 67 -4.57 -6.09 -1.37
C HIS A 67 -4.78 -5.12 -0.21
N ILE A 68 -5.86 -5.30 0.54
CA ILE A 68 -6.17 -4.46 1.70
C ILE A 68 -6.54 -5.29 2.93
N ALA A 69 -6.11 -4.82 4.10
CA ALA A 69 -6.54 -5.27 5.40
C ALA A 69 -7.02 -4.07 6.24
N ARG A 70 -7.88 -4.34 7.22
CA ARG A 70 -8.44 -3.36 8.15
C ARG A 70 -8.28 -3.81 9.58
N SER A 71 -8.03 -2.88 10.49
CA SER A 71 -8.18 -3.05 11.93
C SER A 71 -9.13 -1.98 12.46
N THR A 72 -10.08 -2.40 13.29
CA THR A 72 -10.97 -1.49 14.06
C THR A 72 -10.43 -1.23 15.46
N ASN A 73 -9.29 -1.84 15.82
CA ASN A 73 -8.65 -1.61 17.10
C ASN A 73 -7.96 -0.24 17.10
N TYR A 74 -8.14 0.54 18.17
CA TYR A 74 -7.63 1.90 18.28
C TYR A 74 -6.12 2.01 18.03
N TYR A 75 -5.33 1.02 18.47
CA TYR A 75 -3.87 0.99 18.34
C TYR A 75 -3.37 0.20 17.12
N ALA A 76 -4.29 -0.34 16.29
CA ALA A 76 -3.95 -1.21 15.17
C ALA A 76 -3.02 -2.38 15.55
N SER A 77 -3.18 -2.92 16.76
CA SER A 77 -2.25 -3.89 17.34
C SER A 77 -2.07 -5.15 16.46
N PRO A 78 -0.90 -5.81 16.50
CA PRO A 78 -0.74 -7.15 15.91
C PRO A 78 -1.89 -8.09 16.26
N GLY A 79 -2.33 -8.91 15.31
CA GLY A 79 -3.45 -9.85 15.48
C GLY A 79 -4.85 -9.27 15.33
N THR A 80 -5.01 -7.93 15.34
CA THR A 80 -6.34 -7.28 15.19
C THR A 80 -6.77 -7.11 13.74
N TRP A 81 -5.85 -7.28 12.80
CA TRP A 81 -6.05 -7.04 11.38
C TRP A 81 -6.85 -8.14 10.68
N LYS A 82 -7.78 -7.73 9.82
CA LYS A 82 -8.56 -8.61 8.96
C LYS A 82 -8.35 -8.25 7.49
N LYS A 83 -8.02 -9.22 6.64
CA LYS A 83 -7.94 -9.03 5.18
C LYS A 83 -9.33 -8.92 4.57
N TYR A 84 -9.44 -8.13 3.51
CA TYR A 84 -10.64 -8.06 2.70
C TYR A 84 -10.79 -9.34 1.86
N TYR A 85 -11.98 -9.94 1.91
CA TYR A 85 -12.33 -11.10 1.11
C TYR A 85 -13.81 -11.06 0.75
N LYS A 86 -14.12 -11.08 -0.56
CA LYS A 86 -15.49 -11.16 -1.11
C LYS A 86 -16.49 -10.29 -0.33
N GLY A 87 -16.28 -8.98 -0.35
CA GLY A 87 -17.21 -8.01 0.23
C GLY A 87 -17.01 -7.64 1.70
N SER A 88 -16.15 -8.33 2.48
CA SER A 88 -15.93 -7.91 3.88
C SER A 88 -14.54 -8.20 4.44
N PHE A 89 -14.21 -7.45 5.51
CA PHE A 89 -12.99 -7.62 6.30
C PHE A 89 -13.20 -8.66 7.40
N ARG A 90 -12.95 -9.94 7.10
CA ARG A 90 -13.23 -11.05 8.04
C ARG A 90 -12.09 -12.05 8.23
N THR A 91 -11.19 -12.17 7.25
CA THR A 91 -10.10 -13.14 7.32
C THR A 91 -8.99 -12.64 8.25
N ASN A 92 -8.61 -13.41 9.26
CA ASN A 92 -7.46 -13.06 10.12
C ASN A 92 -6.18 -12.86 9.29
N ALA A 93 -5.56 -11.69 9.40
CA ALA A 93 -4.39 -11.34 8.59
C ALA A 93 -3.12 -12.12 8.94
N LEU A 94 -3.04 -12.72 10.14
CA LEU A 94 -1.92 -13.56 10.57
C LEU A 94 -2.09 -15.05 10.26
N HIS A 95 -3.24 -15.43 9.72
CA HIS A 95 -3.50 -16.80 9.34
C HIS A 95 -2.82 -17.12 8.00
N THR A 96 -1.88 -18.06 8.03
CA THR A 96 -1.33 -18.69 6.83
C THR A 96 -2.50 -19.37 6.10
N ASN A 97 -2.69 -19.14 4.80
CA ASN A 97 -3.91 -19.50 4.03
C ASN A 97 -5.13 -18.58 4.26
N GLY A 98 -4.96 -17.43 4.91
CA GLY A 98 -6.04 -16.45 5.04
C GLY A 98 -6.53 -15.95 3.67
N LEU A 99 -7.79 -16.23 3.34
CA LEU A 99 -8.49 -15.79 2.15
C LEU A 99 -8.41 -14.26 1.96
N LYS A 100 -8.17 -13.83 0.73
CA LYS A 100 -8.07 -12.42 0.36
C LYS A 100 -8.64 -12.17 -1.02
N THR A 101 -9.03 -10.94 -1.30
CA THR A 101 -9.42 -10.47 -2.63
C THR A 101 -8.45 -9.38 -3.06
N ALA A 102 -7.94 -9.50 -4.29
CA ALA A 102 -7.13 -8.45 -4.90
C ALA A 102 -7.97 -7.20 -5.17
N LEU A 103 -7.38 -6.03 -4.92
CA LEU A 103 -7.96 -4.76 -5.30
C LEU A 103 -7.97 -4.62 -6.82
N LYS A 104 -9.03 -4.00 -7.33
CA LYS A 104 -9.23 -3.73 -8.75
C LYS A 104 -9.61 -2.27 -8.96
N SER A 105 -9.13 -1.71 -10.05
CA SER A 105 -9.67 -0.50 -10.65
C SER A 105 -10.70 -0.85 -11.72
N ASN A 106 -11.36 0.16 -12.28
CA ASN A 106 -12.17 0.01 -13.49
C ASN A 106 -11.41 -0.61 -14.68
N ASN A 107 -10.07 -0.60 -14.66
CA ASN A 107 -9.22 -1.17 -15.72
C ASN A 107 -8.74 -2.60 -15.41
N GLY A 108 -9.17 -3.20 -14.29
CA GLY A 108 -8.76 -4.54 -13.87
C GLY A 108 -7.93 -4.53 -12.59
N PHE A 109 -7.02 -5.49 -12.44
CA PHE A 109 -6.21 -5.60 -11.22
C PHE A 109 -5.30 -4.38 -11.03
N LEU A 110 -5.19 -3.91 -9.79
CA LEU A 110 -4.18 -2.91 -9.41
C LEU A 110 -2.82 -3.61 -9.28
N LEU A 111 -2.11 -3.74 -10.40
CA LEU A 111 -0.80 -4.39 -10.50
C LEU A 111 0.31 -3.48 -9.97
N GLY A 112 1.09 -3.92 -8.97
CA GLY A 112 2.16 -3.09 -8.43
C GLY A 112 2.55 -3.39 -7.00
N ALA A 113 3.32 -2.46 -6.43
CA ALA A 113 3.80 -2.47 -5.06
C ALA A 113 4.04 -1.04 -4.55
N ASN A 114 4.44 -0.93 -3.28
CA ASN A 114 4.74 0.34 -2.62
C ASN A 114 3.59 1.36 -2.74
N PRO A 115 2.35 0.99 -2.37
CA PRO A 115 1.26 1.95 -2.37
C PRO A 115 1.51 3.02 -1.30
N PHE A 116 1.00 4.22 -1.55
CA PHE A 116 0.78 5.27 -0.56
C PHE A 116 -0.63 5.81 -0.77
N VAL A 117 -1.38 5.98 0.32
CA VAL A 117 -2.78 6.40 0.27
C VAL A 117 -3.00 7.54 1.23
N GLN A 118 -3.69 8.57 0.79
CA GLN A 118 -4.17 9.64 1.65
C GLN A 118 -5.59 10.05 1.26
N TRP A 119 -6.30 10.67 2.20
CA TRP A 119 -7.59 11.29 1.89
C TRP A 119 -7.37 12.64 1.21
N ASN A 120 -8.16 12.92 0.16
CA ASN A 120 -8.19 14.20 -0.49
C ASN A 120 -9.51 14.92 -0.23
N HIS A 121 -9.44 16.02 0.51
CA HIS A 121 -10.60 16.78 0.96
C HIS A 121 -11.28 17.54 -0.18
N LYS A 122 -10.51 18.07 -1.15
CA LYS A 122 -11.06 18.82 -2.29
C LYS A 122 -11.97 17.96 -3.16
N ILE A 123 -11.54 16.74 -3.50
CA ILE A 123 -12.34 15.82 -4.32
C ILE A 123 -13.14 14.80 -3.50
N SER A 124 -13.05 14.88 -2.17
CA SER A 124 -13.72 13.96 -1.22
C SER A 124 -13.51 12.48 -1.57
N LYS A 125 -12.25 12.09 -1.86
CA LYS A 125 -11.87 10.72 -2.20
C LYS A 125 -10.49 10.40 -1.65
N TYR A 126 -10.23 9.12 -1.39
CA TYR A 126 -8.86 8.62 -1.22
C TYR A 126 -8.12 8.68 -2.55
N VAL A 127 -6.86 9.10 -2.48
CA VAL A 127 -5.91 9.09 -3.59
C VAL A 127 -4.80 8.10 -3.23
N MET A 128 -4.57 7.13 -4.11
CA MET A 128 -3.46 6.19 -4.00
C MET A 128 -2.47 6.44 -5.11
N VAL A 129 -1.19 6.56 -4.77
CA VAL A 129 -0.08 6.40 -5.70
C VAL A 129 0.62 5.09 -5.44
N TYR A 130 1.09 4.42 -6.48
CA TYR A 130 1.79 3.15 -6.34
C TYR A 130 2.75 2.95 -7.50
N HIS A 131 3.79 2.16 -7.25
CA HIS A 131 4.72 1.73 -8.28
C HIS A 131 4.10 0.52 -9.00
N LYS A 132 3.99 0.58 -10.32
CA LYS A 132 3.64 -0.57 -11.16
C LYS A 132 4.91 -1.24 -11.67
N TRP A 133 4.95 -2.57 -11.55
CA TRP A 133 6.06 -3.39 -12.06
C TRP A 133 6.26 -3.09 -13.55
N GLY A 134 7.43 -2.51 -13.87
CA GLY A 134 7.65 -1.81 -15.15
C GLY A 134 8.22 -0.41 -14.95
N GLY A 135 8.21 0.10 -13.71
CA GLY A 135 8.93 1.34 -13.36
C GLY A 135 8.09 2.59 -13.48
N THR A 136 6.77 2.50 -13.60
CA THR A 136 5.89 3.68 -13.66
C THR A 136 5.26 3.97 -12.30
N ILE A 137 5.06 5.24 -11.97
CA ILE A 137 4.18 5.64 -10.87
C ILE A 137 2.77 5.83 -11.42
N ARG A 138 1.81 5.12 -10.83
CA ARG A 138 0.39 5.18 -11.18
C ARG A 138 -0.40 5.83 -10.04
N CYS A 139 -1.55 6.38 -10.37
CA CYS A 139 -2.48 6.99 -9.42
C CYS A 139 -3.90 6.48 -9.64
N ALA A 140 -4.61 6.14 -8.57
CA ALA A 140 -6.03 5.79 -8.59
C ALA A 140 -6.77 6.49 -7.45
N THR A 141 -8.08 6.70 -7.61
CA THR A 141 -8.93 7.31 -6.56
C THR A 141 -10.05 6.37 -6.15
N SER A 142 -10.44 6.42 -4.88
CA SER A 142 -11.54 5.61 -4.34
C SER A 142 -12.35 6.39 -3.31
N PRO A 143 -13.69 6.28 -3.28
CA PRO A 143 -14.49 6.84 -2.20
C PRO A 143 -14.39 6.03 -0.89
N ASP A 144 -14.04 4.74 -0.95
CA ASP A 144 -14.25 3.79 0.17
C ASP A 144 -13.11 2.77 0.36
N LEU A 145 -11.98 2.96 -0.33
CA LEU A 145 -10.79 2.09 -0.34
C LEU A 145 -10.98 0.71 -0.98
N ILE A 146 -12.19 0.37 -1.43
CA ILE A 146 -12.52 -0.92 -2.06
C ILE A 146 -12.76 -0.73 -3.56
N HIS A 147 -13.57 0.27 -3.94
CA HIS A 147 -13.93 0.56 -5.31
C HIS A 147 -13.00 1.64 -5.86
N TRP A 148 -12.04 1.25 -6.70
CA TRP A 148 -11.08 2.18 -7.29
C TRP A 148 -11.50 2.57 -8.70
N GLY A 149 -11.46 3.87 -9.01
CA GLY A 149 -11.58 4.36 -10.38
C GLY A 149 -10.38 3.93 -11.25
N SER A 150 -10.47 4.18 -12.55
CA SER A 150 -9.37 3.92 -13.50
C SER A 150 -8.07 4.55 -13.01
N ASP A 151 -6.98 3.78 -13.04
CA ASP A 151 -5.66 4.27 -12.69
C ASP A 151 -5.04 5.04 -13.87
N LYS A 152 -4.30 6.09 -13.56
CA LYS A 152 -3.60 6.96 -14.52
C LYS A 152 -2.09 6.89 -14.30
N GLU A 153 -1.33 7.06 -15.37
CA GLU A 153 0.11 7.28 -15.23
C GLU A 153 0.39 8.67 -14.69
N LEU A 154 1.29 8.77 -13.72
CA LEU A 154 1.87 10.03 -13.28
C LEU A 154 3.29 10.20 -13.81
N LEU A 155 4.09 9.13 -13.72
CA LEU A 155 5.48 9.10 -14.17
C LEU A 155 5.76 7.79 -14.91
N GLY A 156 6.45 7.90 -16.04
CA GLY A 156 6.82 6.78 -16.92
C GLY A 156 7.87 7.21 -17.94
N GLY A 157 8.14 6.34 -18.91
CA GLY A 157 9.20 6.53 -19.91
C GLY A 157 10.40 5.63 -19.66
N ASP A 158 11.61 6.10 -20.01
CA ASP A 158 12.83 5.28 -20.00
C ASP A 158 13.42 5.06 -18.60
N ALA A 159 13.01 5.88 -17.62
CA ALA A 159 13.47 5.77 -16.24
C ALA A 159 12.60 4.79 -15.43
N TYR A 160 13.16 4.28 -14.33
CA TYR A 160 12.46 3.38 -13.42
C TYR A 160 12.14 4.08 -12.10
N TYR A 161 10.85 4.22 -11.80
CA TYR A 161 10.34 4.94 -10.64
C TYR A 161 9.76 4.00 -9.58
N GLU A 162 10.11 4.22 -8.31
CA GLU A 162 9.68 3.37 -7.18
C GLU A 162 9.43 4.20 -5.91
N TYR A 163 8.78 3.57 -4.92
CA TYR A 163 8.51 4.14 -3.59
C TYR A 163 7.81 5.51 -3.63
N PRO A 164 6.69 5.65 -4.38
CA PRO A 164 5.96 6.91 -4.40
C PRO A 164 5.32 7.20 -3.05
N SER A 165 5.26 8.47 -2.67
CA SER A 165 4.54 8.96 -1.50
C SER A 165 3.99 10.35 -1.79
N LEU A 166 2.77 10.62 -1.35
CA LEU A 166 2.19 11.95 -1.44
C LEU A 166 2.29 12.64 -0.09
N MET A 167 2.75 13.88 -0.08
CA MET A 167 2.67 14.71 1.12
C MET A 167 2.22 16.10 0.70
N SER A 168 1.20 16.60 1.37
CA SER A 168 0.82 18.00 1.28
C SER A 168 1.63 18.82 2.28
N PRO A 169 2.13 20.00 1.89
CA PRO A 169 2.81 20.88 2.84
C PRO A 169 1.88 21.41 3.95
N GLU A 170 0.57 21.36 3.77
CA GLU A 170 -0.45 21.75 4.77
C GLU A 170 -0.93 20.53 5.58
N GLU A 171 -0.08 19.98 6.45
CA GLU A 171 -0.47 18.97 7.45
C GLU A 171 -1.18 17.70 6.89
N GLY A 172 -0.83 17.28 5.67
CA GLY A 172 -1.50 16.14 5.02
C GLY A 172 -2.91 16.42 4.53
N ASN A 173 -3.35 17.68 4.62
CA ASN A 173 -4.60 18.18 4.08
C ASN A 173 -4.36 18.67 2.64
N THR A 174 -5.00 18.04 1.65
CA THR A 174 -4.98 18.53 0.25
C THR A 174 -6.10 19.55 0.03
N THR A 175 -6.20 20.54 0.90
CA THR A 175 -7.01 21.76 0.68
C THR A 175 -6.37 22.66 -0.37
N ALA A 176 -5.03 22.64 -0.44
CA ALA A 176 -4.29 23.31 -1.49
C ALA A 176 -4.54 22.70 -2.88
N ASN A 177 -4.45 23.54 -3.92
CA ASN A 177 -4.52 23.12 -5.33
C ASN A 177 -3.30 22.31 -5.79
N TYR A 178 -2.43 21.88 -4.88
CA TYR A 178 -1.24 21.10 -5.20
C TYR A 178 -0.84 20.15 -4.06
N THR A 179 -0.06 19.13 -4.40
CA THR A 179 0.55 18.18 -3.47
C THR A 179 1.96 17.85 -3.95
N ARG A 180 2.80 17.26 -3.10
CA ARG A 180 4.15 16.84 -3.50
C ARG A 180 4.21 15.32 -3.61
N LEU A 181 4.64 14.84 -4.78
CA LEU A 181 4.99 13.46 -5.01
C LEU A 181 6.48 13.29 -4.74
N TYR A 182 6.81 12.51 -3.71
CA TYR A 182 8.15 12.04 -3.41
C TYR A 182 8.31 10.65 -3.99
N TYR A 183 9.43 10.38 -4.63
CA TYR A 183 9.68 9.08 -5.23
C TYR A 183 11.18 8.86 -5.41
N SER A 184 11.52 7.63 -5.74
CA SER A 184 12.86 7.30 -6.18
C SER A 184 12.89 7.07 -7.68
N ARG A 185 13.97 7.51 -8.32
CA ARG A 185 14.23 7.34 -9.75
C ARG A 185 15.54 6.61 -9.95
N LYS A 186 15.53 5.72 -10.93
CA LYS A 186 16.71 5.04 -11.46
C LYS A 186 16.77 5.28 -12.96
N ALA A 187 17.97 5.30 -13.54
CA ALA A 187 18.15 5.45 -14.98
C ALA A 187 17.50 4.29 -15.77
N SER A 188 17.47 3.10 -15.19
CA SER A 188 16.78 1.91 -15.70
C SER A 188 16.41 0.97 -14.54
N LYS A 189 15.70 -0.12 -14.83
CA LYS A 189 15.37 -1.16 -13.85
C LYS A 189 16.62 -1.81 -13.25
N GLU A 190 17.67 -1.95 -14.03
CA GLU A 190 18.92 -2.65 -13.74
C GLU A 190 19.93 -1.76 -13.01
N SER A 191 19.76 -0.44 -13.11
CA SER A 191 20.61 0.52 -12.41
C SER A 191 20.66 0.23 -10.90
N THR A 192 21.83 0.39 -10.29
CA THR A 192 21.98 0.28 -8.82
C THR A 192 21.83 1.63 -8.14
N GLN A 193 22.12 2.72 -8.86
CA GLN A 193 21.96 4.08 -8.36
C GLN A 193 20.48 4.47 -8.33
N ARG A 194 20.09 5.04 -7.19
CA ARG A 194 18.74 5.53 -6.90
C ARG A 194 18.83 6.98 -6.44
N ASN A 195 18.18 7.87 -7.17
CA ASN A 195 18.02 9.28 -6.79
C ASN A 195 16.66 9.45 -6.14
N PHE A 196 16.58 10.25 -5.09
CA PHE A 196 15.30 10.63 -4.48
C PHE A 196 14.89 11.99 -5.02
N GLU A 197 13.70 12.04 -5.60
CA GLU A 197 13.17 13.20 -6.31
C GLU A 197 11.83 13.63 -5.71
N VAL A 198 11.49 14.89 -5.95
CA VAL A 198 10.20 15.48 -5.56
C VAL A 198 9.61 16.22 -6.76
N GLN A 199 8.31 16.08 -6.94
CA GLN A 199 7.56 16.80 -7.96
C GLN A 199 6.30 17.40 -7.36
N THR A 200 6.03 18.66 -7.69
CA THR A 200 4.74 19.28 -7.39
C THR A 200 3.71 18.79 -8.42
N LEU A 201 2.61 18.23 -7.91
CA LEU A 201 1.45 17.86 -8.70
C LEU A 201 0.34 18.86 -8.42
N ASN A 202 -0.24 19.44 -9.47
CA ASN A 202 -1.49 20.19 -9.33
C ASN A 202 -2.60 19.18 -9.03
N VAL A 203 -3.30 19.38 -7.93
CA VAL A 203 -4.29 18.44 -7.40
C VAL A 203 -5.60 18.60 -8.18
N TRP A 204 -6.08 17.46 -8.67
CA TRP A 204 -7.27 17.22 -9.49
C TRP A 204 -8.47 18.12 -9.19
#